data_AF-A0A7C1IVK3-F1
#
_entry.id   AF-A0A7C1IVK3-F1
#
_cell.length_a   1.000
_cell.length_b   1.000
_cell.length_c   1.000
_cell.angle_alpha   90.00
_cell.angle_beta   90.00
_cell.angle_gamma   90.00
#
_symmetry.space_group_name_H-M   'P 1'
#
loop_
_entity.id
_entity.type
_entity.pdbx_description
1 polymer ?
#
loop_
_entity_poly.entity_id
_entity_poly.type
_entity_poly.pdbx_seq_one_letter_code
_entity_poly.pdbx_strand_id
1 'polypeptide(L)' 'MQLPPGKIRRFVFIVSGLTDALIGAVLAAFGMGILPGDFLSADFSGWMITALGIVMFIAGVAVAVYNFSRWEE' A
#
# COMPACT_ATOMS: atom_id res chain seq x y z
N MET A 1 12.79 -23.88 10.29
CA MET A 1 13.89 -22.97 9.88
C MET A 1 13.58 -21.59 10.44
N GLN A 2 14.31 -21.12 11.45
CA GLN A 2 14.14 -19.75 11.96
C GLN A 2 14.99 -18.82 11.09
N LEU A 3 14.36 -17.82 10.47
CA LEU A 3 15.07 -16.79 9.72
C LEU A 3 15.90 -15.93 10.70
N PRO A 4 17.09 -15.46 10.33
CA PRO A 4 17.85 -14.53 11.17
C PRO A 4 17.03 -13.25 11.42
N PRO A 5 17.18 -12.59 12.58
CA PRO A 5 16.32 -11.48 13.01
C PRO A 5 16.21 -10.34 11.98
N GLY A 6 17.29 -10.06 11.25
CA GLY A 6 17.30 -9.06 10.17
C GLY A 6 16.38 -9.41 8.99
N LYS A 7 16.32 -10.70 8.61
CA LYS A 7 15.43 -11.18 7.55
C LYS A 7 13.97 -11.18 7.98
N ILE A 8 13.67 -11.51 9.24
CA ILE A 8 12.30 -11.41 9.78
C ILE A 8 11.83 -9.96 9.73
N ARG A 9 12.65 -9.00 10.19
CA ARG A 9 12.30 -7.58 10.19
C ARG A 9 12.03 -7.06 8.77
N ARG A 10 12.90 -7.38 7.81
CA ARG A 10 12.68 -7.02 6.40
C ARG A 10 11.43 -7.68 5.82
N PHE A 11 11.16 -8.94 6.16
CA PHE A 11 9.96 -9.64 5.72
C PHE A 11 8.69 -8.93 6.18
N VAL A 12 8.65 -8.52 7.46
CA VAL A 12 7.53 -7.75 8.00
C VAL A 12 7.35 -6.44 7.25
N PHE A 13 8.43 -5.71 6.95
CA PHE A 13 8.34 -4.47 6.17
C PHE A 13 7.90 -4.70 4.72
N ILE A 14 8.31 -5.80 4.07
CA ILE A 14 7.84 -6.17 2.74
C ILE A 14 6.34 -6.41 2.76
N VAL A 15 5.87 -7.24 3.70
CA VAL A 15 4.44 -7.57 3.84
C VAL A 15 3.63 -6.33 4.18
N SER A 16 4.11 -5.48 5.09
CA SER A 16 3.47 -4.21 5.43
C SER A 16 3.37 -3.28 4.22
N GLY A 17 4.48 -3.07 3.49
CA GLY A 17 4.49 -2.21 2.30
C GLY A 17 3.56 -2.71 1.20
N LEU A 18 3.51 -4.03 0.96
CA LEU A 18 2.57 -4.61 0.01
C LEU A 18 1.11 -4.46 0.47
N THR A 19 0.85 -4.58 1.77
CA THR A 19 -0.50 -4.39 2.32
C THR A 19 -0.94 -2.95 2.16
N ASP A 20 -0.09 -1.99 2.52
CA ASP A 20 -0.35 -0.56 2.35
C ASP A 20 -0.54 -0.20 0.87
N ALA A 21 0.24 -0.82 -0.02
CA ALA A 21 0.08 -0.65 -1.45
C ALA A 21 -1.30 -1.13 -1.91
N LEU A 22 -1.72 -2.34 -1.52
CA LEU A 22 -3.02 -2.88 -1.86
C LEU A 22 -4.16 -1.99 -1.35
N ILE A 23 -4.08 -1.50 -0.11
CA ILE A 23 -5.09 -0.58 0.42
C ILE A 23 -5.10 0.73 -0.39
N GLY A 24 -3.93 1.27 -0.74
CA GLY A 24 -3.83 2.47 -1.57
C GLY A 24 -4.44 2.28 -2.96
N ALA A 25 -4.19 1.15 -3.61
CA ALA A 25 -4.79 0.80 -4.89
C ALA A 25 -6.32 0.70 -4.80
N VAL A 26 -6.84 0.07 -3.74
CA VAL A 26 -8.28 -0.05 -3.50
C VAL A 26 -8.91 1.33 -3.29
N LEU A 27 -8.30 2.20 -2.48
CA LEU A 27 -8.77 3.58 -2.30
C LEU A 27 -8.75 4.36 -3.62
N ALA A 28 -7.70 4.24 -4.41
CA ALA A 28 -7.61 4.89 -5.71
C ALA A 28 -8.72 4.41 -6.66
N ALA A 29 -9.01 3.10 -6.66
CA ALA A 29 -10.08 2.51 -7.46
C ALA A 29 -11.48 2.98 -7.02
N PHE A 30 -11.72 3.16 -5.72
CA PHE A 30 -12.95 3.77 -5.22
C PHE A 30 -13.07 5.25 -5.64
N GLY A 31 -12.02 6.04 -5.48
CA GLY A 31 -12.03 7.45 -5.87
C GLY A 31 -12.24 7.68 -7.38
N MET A 32 -11.75 6.75 -8.21
CA MET A 32 -11.97 6.76 -9.67
C MET A 32 -13.34 6.21 -10.09
N GLY A 33 -14.15 5.69 -9.16
CA GLY A 33 -15.45 5.09 -9.47
C GLY A 33 -15.37 3.72 -10.15
N ILE A 34 -14.22 3.03 -10.07
CA ILE A 34 -14.04 1.67 -10.62
C ILE A 34 -14.70 0.63 -9.72
N LEU A 35 -14.62 0.81 -8.40
CA LEU A 35 -15.25 -0.07 -7.42
C LEU A 35 -16.52 0.57 -6.85
N PRO A 36 -17.61 -0.20 -6.70
CA PRO A 36 -18.85 0.30 -6.11
C PRO A 36 -18.67 0.46 -4.60
N GLY A 37 -18.77 1.70 -4.11
CA GLY A 37 -18.74 2.00 -2.69
C GLY A 37 -19.27 3.40 -2.40
N ASP A 38 -20.13 3.53 -1.40
CA ASP A 38 -20.75 4.79 -0.95
C ASP A 38 -19.77 5.70 -0.19
N PHE A 39 -18.49 5.70 -0.55
CA PHE A 39 -17.53 6.68 0.00
C PHE A 39 -17.86 8.12 -0.45
N LEU A 40 -18.62 8.24 -1.53
CA LEU A 40 -19.20 9.49 -2.04
C LEU A 40 -20.39 9.99 -1.19
N SER A 41 -20.90 9.19 -0.24
CA SER A 41 -21.91 9.66 0.73
C SER A 41 -21.31 10.46 1.88
N ALA A 42 -19.99 10.30 2.11
CA ALA A 42 -19.22 11.21 2.93
C ALA A 42 -18.81 12.39 2.02
N ASP A 43 -18.83 13.62 2.53
CA ASP A 43 -18.45 14.88 1.82
C ASP A 43 -17.00 14.91 1.26
N PHE A 44 -16.31 13.77 1.22
CA PHE A 44 -15.00 13.63 0.63
C PHE A 44 -15.09 13.64 -0.90
N SER A 45 -14.40 14.63 -1.48
CA SER A 45 -14.28 14.72 -2.92
C SER A 45 -13.51 13.51 -3.47
N GLY A 46 -14.07 12.82 -4.47
CA GLY A 46 -13.49 11.60 -5.04
C GLY A 46 -12.02 11.75 -5.49
N TRP A 47 -11.64 12.95 -5.98
CA TRP A 47 -10.25 13.24 -6.36
C TRP A 47 -9.27 13.18 -5.19
N MET A 48 -9.70 13.56 -3.97
CA MET A 48 -8.86 13.48 -2.77
C MET A 48 -8.59 12.03 -2.39
N ILE A 49 -9.63 11.19 -2.47
CA ILE A 49 -9.52 9.75 -2.21
C ILE A 49 -8.59 9.11 -3.25
N THR A 50 -8.73 9.47 -4.53
CA THR A 50 -7.84 9.00 -5.60
C THR A 50 -6.39 9.41 -5.33
N ALA A 51 -6.14 10.69 -5.05
CA ALA A 51 -4.80 11.19 -4.80
C ALA A 51 -4.15 10.50 -3.60
N LEU A 52 -4.89 10.36 -2.49
CA LEU A 52 -4.42 9.68 -1.29
C LEU A 52 -4.12 8.20 -1.56
N GLY A 53 -5.01 7.51 -2.28
CA GLY A 53 -4.81 6.12 -2.68
C GLY A 53 -3.54 5.92 -3.53
N ILE A 54 -3.31 6.80 -4.51
CA ILE A 54 -2.11 6.75 -5.37
C ILE A 54 -0.83 6.99 -4.56
N VAL A 55 -0.81 8.00 -3.69
CA VAL A 55 0.36 8.29 -2.85
C VAL A 55 0.67 7.10 -1.95
N MET A 56 -0.35 6.53 -1.32
CA MET A 56 -0.19 5.37 -0.43
C MET A 56 0.25 4.12 -1.21
N PHE A 57 -0.27 3.92 -2.42
CA PHE A 57 0.18 2.86 -3.32
C PHE A 57 1.67 2.96 -3.62
N ILE A 58 2.12 4.13 -4.08
CA ILE A 58 3.53 4.37 -4.44
C ILE A 58 4.43 4.20 -3.21
N ALA A 59 4.03 4.75 -2.05
CA ALA A 59 4.78 4.63 -0.81
C ALA A 59 4.91 3.17 -0.35
N GLY A 60 3.81 2.41 -0.34
CA GLY A 60 3.81 1.00 0.02
C GLY A 60 4.69 0.14 -0.90
N VAL A 61 4.59 0.36 -2.22
CA VAL A 61 5.45 -0.31 -3.21
C VAL A 61 6.91 0.04 -2.97
N ALA A 62 7.24 1.31 -2.73
CA ALA A 62 8.61 1.73 -2.46
C ALA A 62 9.20 1.06 -1.21
N VAL A 63 8.42 0.96 -0.13
CA VAL A 63 8.83 0.25 1.10
C VAL A 63 9.06 -1.23 0.84
N ALA A 64 8.16 -1.89 0.10
CA ALA A 64 8.27 -3.30 -0.23
C ALA A 64 9.50 -3.58 -1.10
N VAL A 65 9.67 -2.82 -2.19
CA VAL A 65 10.80 -2.96 -3.12
C VAL A 65 12.12 -2.65 -2.44
N TYR A 66 12.19 -1.61 -1.60
CA TYR A 66 13.40 -1.26 -0.87
C TYR A 66 13.87 -2.40 0.04
N ASN A 67 12.96 -3.00 0.82
CA ASN A 67 13.29 -4.09 1.74
C ASN A 67 13.55 -5.41 1.00
N PHE A 68 12.86 -5.66 -0.12
CA PHE A 68 13.10 -6.82 -0.97
C PHE A 68 14.46 -6.76 -1.67
N SER A 69 14.84 -5.59 -2.21
CA SER A 69 16.14 -5.40 -2.87
C SER A 69 17.34 -5.69 -1.96
N ARG A 70 17.15 -5.53 -0.65
CA ARG A 70 18.16 -5.79 0.38
C ARG A 70 17.93 -7.11 1.09
N TRP A 71 17.17 -8.05 0.53
CA TRP A 71 16.83 -9.29 1.23
C TRP A 71 18.06 -10.13 1.61
N GLU A 72 19.12 -10.06 0.80
CA GLU A 72 20.35 -10.84 0.97
C GLU A 72 21.48 -10.13 1.73
N GLU A 73 21.38 -8.81 1.92
CA GLU A 73 22.33 -8.03 2.76
C GLU A 73 22.26 -8.41 4.25
#